data_AF-A0A6I3G9I1-F1
#
_entry.id   AF-A0A6I3G9I1-F1
#
_cell.length_a   1.000
_cell.length_b   1.000
_cell.length_c   1.000
_cell.angle_alpha   90.00
_cell.angle_beta   90.00
_cell.angle_gamma   90.00
#
_symmetry.space_group_name_H-M   'P 1'
#
loop_
_entity.id
_entity.type
_entity.pdbx_description
1 polymer ?
#
loop_
_entity_poly.entity_id
_entity_poly.type
_entity_poly.pdbx_seq_one_letter_code
_entity_poly.pdbx_strand_id
1 'polypeptide(L)'
;MYCPYCRNEDSRVVDSRPVDEGTSIRRRRECTTCGRRFTTQETAALYIIKRSGASEPFSREKVVAGVRKACQGRPVNDDDLALLAQRVEEALRESGRAEIEAQEVGLAILAPLRELDEVAYLRYASVYRSFESLEDFEAEISLLRAIPAVSSKTNTSNSNTSSQANSVQTNSVQTNSVQTNSVQTNALQSGYANSVAFSSID
;
A
#
# COMPACT_ATOMS: atom_id res chain seq x y z
N MET A 1 31.32 -1.71 -1.07
CA MET A 1 30.63 -1.27 0.16
C MET A 1 31.66 -1.12 1.26
N TYR A 2 31.66 0.03 1.94
CA TYR A 2 32.63 0.33 2.99
C TYR A 2 32.39 -0.48 4.28
N CYS A 3 33.47 -0.93 4.92
CA CYS A 3 33.42 -1.53 6.25
C CYS A 3 32.96 -0.48 7.28
N PRO A 4 31.89 -0.73 8.06
CA PRO A 4 31.38 0.24 9.02
C PRO A 4 32.33 0.52 10.20
N TYR A 5 33.34 -0.33 10.41
CA TYR A 5 34.26 -0.23 11.53
C TYR A 5 35.56 0.51 11.20
N CYS A 6 36.12 0.26 10.01
CA CYS A 6 37.43 0.81 9.62
C CYS A 6 37.41 1.54 8.27
N ARG A 7 36.23 1.65 7.63
CA ARG A 7 35.99 2.30 6.34
C ARG A 7 36.83 1.79 5.17
N ASN A 8 37.39 0.58 5.29
CA ASN A 8 38.04 -0.08 4.16
C ASN A 8 37.01 -0.47 3.09
N GLU A 9 37.41 -0.43 1.82
CA GLU A 9 36.53 -0.75 0.68
C GLU A 9 36.39 -2.25 0.45
N ASP A 10 37.43 -3.01 0.79
CA ASP A 10 37.49 -4.44 0.55
C ASP A 10 36.79 -5.23 1.66
N SER A 11 35.90 -6.12 1.21
CA SER A 11 35.20 -7.09 2.06
C SER A 11 34.84 -8.34 1.26
N ARG A 12 34.94 -9.50 1.91
CA ARG A 12 34.60 -10.81 1.35
C ARG A 12 33.18 -11.22 1.76
N VAL A 13 32.41 -11.76 0.84
CA VAL A 13 31.09 -12.36 1.13
C VAL A 13 31.29 -13.73 1.79
N VAL A 14 30.67 -13.94 2.95
CA VAL A 14 30.75 -15.18 3.74
C VAL A 14 29.48 -16.00 3.62
N ASP A 15 28.32 -15.34 3.63
CA ASP A 15 27.00 -15.98 3.57
C ASP A 15 26.06 -15.08 2.77
N SER A 16 25.19 -15.65 1.95
CA SER A 16 24.18 -14.93 1.17
C SER A 16 22.84 -15.64 1.32
N ARG A 17 21.80 -14.90 1.73
CA ARG A 17 20.44 -15.44 1.87
C ARG A 17 19.43 -14.50 1.23
N PRO A 18 18.44 -15.01 0.48
CA PRO A 18 17.28 -14.23 0.09
C PRO A 18 16.45 -13.86 1.35
N VAL A 19 15.91 -12.66 1.36
CA VAL A 19 15.01 -12.08 2.37
C VAL A 19 13.92 -11.28 1.65
N ASP A 20 12.86 -10.87 2.37
CA ASP A 20 11.69 -10.20 1.79
C ASP A 20 11.12 -10.96 0.59
N GLU A 21 10.85 -12.26 0.77
CA GLU A 21 10.34 -13.17 -0.27
C GLU A 21 11.23 -13.23 -1.53
N GLY A 22 12.53 -12.98 -1.39
CA GLY A 22 13.51 -13.03 -2.48
C GLY A 22 13.74 -11.68 -3.17
N THR A 23 13.08 -10.62 -2.72
CA THR A 23 13.24 -9.27 -3.30
C THR A 23 14.49 -8.56 -2.82
N SER A 24 15.04 -8.98 -1.69
CA SER A 24 16.34 -8.51 -1.21
C SER A 24 17.26 -9.69 -0.87
N ILE A 25 18.56 -9.46 -0.99
CA ILE A 25 19.61 -10.42 -0.62
C ILE A 25 20.35 -9.85 0.57
N ARG A 26 20.27 -10.55 1.70
CA ARG A 26 21.08 -10.27 2.87
C ARG A 26 22.40 -10.99 2.75
N ARG A 27 23.50 -10.25 2.68
CA ARG A 27 24.86 -10.80 2.63
C ARG A 27 25.60 -10.51 3.93
N ARG A 28 26.20 -11.54 4.52
CA ARG A 28 27.18 -11.40 5.61
C ARG A 28 28.55 -11.22 4.99
N ARG A 29 29.20 -10.10 5.27
CA ARG A 29 30.53 -9.75 4.74
C ARG A 29 31.55 -9.71 5.86
N GLU A 30 32.80 -10.01 5.54
CA GLU A 30 33.95 -9.92 6.45
C GLU A 30 34.97 -8.93 5.87
N CYS A 31 35.41 -7.96 6.67
CA CYS A 31 36.41 -6.99 6.24
C CYS A 31 37.80 -7.62 6.16
N THR A 32 38.51 -7.40 5.05
CA THR A 32 39.85 -7.95 4.83
C THR A 32 40.93 -7.29 5.70
N THR A 33 40.71 -6.05 6.16
CA THR A 33 41.68 -5.31 7.00
C THR A 33 41.49 -5.57 8.49
N CYS A 34 40.26 -5.47 9.00
CA CYS A 34 40.00 -5.54 10.45
C CYS A 34 39.37 -6.87 10.90
N GLY A 35 39.06 -7.79 9.98
CA GLY A 35 38.47 -9.10 10.28
C GLY A 35 37.02 -9.08 10.81
N ARG A 36 36.43 -7.89 11.01
CA ARG A 36 35.07 -7.77 11.55
C ARG A 36 34.03 -8.12 10.49
N ARG A 37 32.96 -8.77 10.95
CA ARG A 37 31.81 -9.15 10.13
C ARG A 37 30.71 -8.12 10.22
N PHE A 38 30.05 -7.84 9.10
CA PHE A 38 28.89 -6.96 9.01
C PHE A 38 27.88 -7.53 8.01
N THR A 39 26.65 -7.03 8.05
CA THR A 39 25.59 -7.47 7.14
C THR A 39 25.24 -6.33 6.20
N THR A 40 25.05 -6.65 4.92
CA THR A 40 24.55 -5.74 3.90
C THR A 40 23.26 -6.30 3.35
N GLN A 41 22.31 -5.42 3.02
CA GLN A 41 21.08 -5.79 2.33
C GLN A 41 21.13 -5.15 0.95
N GLU A 42 21.03 -5.99 -0.08
CA GLU A 42 21.04 -5.57 -1.48
C GLU A 42 19.65 -5.87 -2.04
N THR A 43 18.91 -4.83 -2.43
CA THR A 43 17.60 -4.97 -3.06
C THR A 43 17.76 -4.76 -4.56
N ALA A 44 17.14 -5.60 -5.38
CA ALA A 44 17.07 -5.34 -6.81
C ALA A 44 16.26 -4.05 -7.02
N ALA A 45 16.92 -3.01 -7.53
CA ALA A 45 16.28 -1.73 -7.74
C ALA A 45 15.28 -1.83 -8.89
N LEU A 46 14.06 -1.35 -8.65
CA LEU A 46 13.01 -1.20 -9.65
C LEU A 46 12.86 0.29 -9.93
N TYR A 47 12.96 0.67 -11.20
CA TYR A 47 12.88 2.06 -11.65
C TYR A 47 11.63 2.28 -12.49
N ILE A 48 11.04 3.46 -12.35
CA ILE A 48 9.88 3.90 -13.09
C ILE A 48 10.30 4.99 -14.08
N ILE A 49 10.07 4.73 -15.36
CA ILE A 49 10.24 5.70 -16.43
C ILE A 49 8.96 6.53 -16.53
N LYS A 50 9.10 7.84 -16.37
CA LYS A 50 8.02 8.81 -16.48
C LYS A 50 7.73 9.12 -17.95
N ARG A 51 6.54 9.68 -18.22
CA ARG A 51 6.20 10.18 -19.57
C ARG A 51 7.20 11.23 -20.08
N SER A 52 7.82 11.98 -19.17
CA SER A 52 8.88 12.94 -19.48
C SER A 52 10.22 12.31 -19.89
N GLY A 53 10.38 11.00 -19.72
CA GLY A 53 11.63 10.27 -19.89
C GLY A 53 12.53 10.26 -18.65
N ALA A 54 12.15 10.96 -17.57
CA ALA A 54 12.86 10.88 -16.29
C ALA A 54 12.70 9.48 -15.66
N SER A 55 13.74 8.99 -15.00
CA SER A 55 13.71 7.72 -14.27
C SER A 55 13.82 7.97 -12.77
N GLU A 56 12.96 7.34 -11.99
CA GLU A 56 12.99 7.39 -10.53
C GLU A 56 12.81 6.00 -9.89
N PRO A 57 13.30 5.77 -8.67
CA PRO A 57 13.02 4.52 -7.96
C PRO A 57 11.52 4.34 -7.71
N PHE A 58 11.03 3.11 -7.86
CA PHE A 58 9.67 2.74 -7.46
C PHE A 58 9.47 2.97 -5.95
N SER A 59 8.32 3.53 -5.58
CA SER A 59 7.92 3.79 -4.20
C SER A 59 6.47 3.35 -3.98
N ARG A 60 6.26 2.51 -2.96
CA ARG A 60 4.92 2.08 -2.54
C ARG A 60 4.09 3.26 -2.06
N GLU A 61 4.72 4.25 -1.43
CA GLU A 61 4.07 5.45 -0.92
C GLU A 61 3.44 6.26 -2.07
N LYS A 62 4.10 6.34 -3.24
CA LYS A 62 3.52 6.98 -4.42
C LYS A 62 2.33 6.22 -4.99
N VAL A 63 2.36 4.88 -4.96
CA VAL A 63 1.21 4.04 -5.33
C VAL A 63 0.03 4.32 -4.41
N VAL A 64 0.25 4.28 -3.09
CA VAL A 64 -0.79 4.59 -2.09
C VAL A 64 -1.35 6.00 -2.31
N ALA A 65 -0.50 7.00 -2.51
CA ALA A 65 -0.92 8.38 -2.76
C ALA A 65 -1.78 8.49 -4.03
N GLY A 66 -1.41 7.79 -5.10
CA GLY A 66 -2.15 7.76 -6.37
C GLY A 66 -3.54 7.13 -6.24
N VAL A 67 -3.65 6.04 -5.48
CA VAL A 67 -4.91 5.31 -5.29
C VAL A 67 -5.83 5.98 -4.28
N ARG A 68 -5.27 6.68 -3.27
CA ARG A 68 -6.03 7.30 -2.18
C ARG A 68 -7.17 8.21 -2.67
N LYS A 69 -6.97 8.93 -3.76
CA LYS A 69 -8.00 9.81 -4.35
C LYS A 69 -9.22 9.02 -4.85
N ALA A 70 -9.02 7.85 -5.46
CA ALA A 70 -10.10 7.00 -5.93
C ALA A 70 -10.90 6.38 -4.77
N CYS A 71 -10.22 6.07 -3.66
CA CYS A 71 -10.81 5.48 -2.46
C CYS A 71 -11.55 6.47 -1.53
N GLN A 72 -11.61 7.76 -1.86
CA GLN A 72 -12.26 8.77 -1.00
C GLN A 72 -13.75 8.43 -0.75
N GLY A 73 -14.13 8.38 0.52
CA GLY A 73 -15.49 8.05 0.96
C GLY A 73 -15.88 6.57 0.78
N ARG A 74 -14.89 5.68 0.57
CA ARG A 74 -15.08 4.22 0.49
C ARG A 74 -14.60 3.54 1.77
N PRO A 75 -15.11 2.34 2.11
CA PRO A 75 -14.69 1.59 3.29
C PRO A 75 -13.35 0.87 3.04
N VAL A 76 -12.30 1.63 2.76
CA VAL A 76 -10.93 1.14 2.50
C VAL A 76 -10.01 1.76 3.54
N ASN A 77 -9.28 0.94 4.29
CA ASN A 77 -8.35 1.43 5.32
C ASN A 77 -6.92 1.58 4.76
N ASP A 78 -6.02 2.17 5.54
CA ASP A 78 -4.63 2.40 5.12
C ASP A 78 -3.82 1.09 5.00
N ASP A 79 -4.15 0.06 5.78
CA ASP A 79 -3.48 -1.26 5.72
C ASP A 79 -3.84 -1.98 4.41
N ASP A 80 -5.09 -1.87 3.94
CA ASP A 80 -5.54 -2.40 2.66
C ASP A 80 -4.80 -1.75 1.49
N LEU A 81 -4.56 -0.43 1.57
CA LEU A 81 -3.79 0.30 0.56
C LEU A 81 -2.31 -0.10 0.58
N ALA A 82 -1.75 -0.35 1.76
CA ALA A 82 -0.38 -0.84 1.89
C ALA A 82 -0.23 -2.24 1.27
N LEU A 83 -1.19 -3.13 1.52
CA LEU A 83 -1.22 -4.47 0.92
C LEU A 83 -1.41 -4.40 -0.61
N LEU A 84 -2.28 -3.50 -1.09
CA LEU A 84 -2.43 -3.24 -2.52
C LEU A 84 -1.11 -2.80 -3.15
N ALA A 85 -0.40 -1.85 -2.53
CA ALA A 85 0.88 -1.36 -3.05
C ALA A 85 1.96 -2.44 -3.06
N GLN A 86 1.96 -3.35 -2.08
CA GLN A 86 2.82 -4.52 -2.07
C GLN A 86 2.52 -5.45 -3.26
N ARG A 87 1.24 -5.78 -3.49
CA ARG A 87 0.83 -6.64 -4.62
C ARG A 87 1.19 -6.03 -5.97
N VAL A 88 1.10 -4.71 -6.10
CA VAL A 88 1.53 -3.98 -7.29
C VAL A 88 3.03 -4.14 -7.50
N GLU A 89 3.85 -3.92 -6.47
CA GLU A 89 5.30 -4.10 -6.59
C GLU A 89 5.68 -5.53 -6.98
N GLU A 90 5.02 -6.53 -6.39
CA GLU A 90 5.24 -7.94 -6.70
C GLU A 90 4.94 -8.23 -8.16
N ALA A 91 3.76 -7.84 -8.66
CA ALA A 91 3.37 -8.01 -10.07
C ALA A 91 4.34 -7.31 -11.04
N LEU A 92 4.84 -6.13 -10.66
CA LEU A 92 5.85 -5.41 -11.44
C LEU A 92 7.18 -6.16 -11.49
N ARG A 93 7.62 -6.72 -10.36
CA ARG A 93 8.86 -7.52 -10.29
C ARG A 93 8.77 -8.86 -11.02
N GLU A 94 7.60 -9.48 -11.01
CA GLU A 94 7.34 -10.71 -11.77
C GLU A 94 7.57 -10.53 -13.28
N SER A 95 7.44 -9.29 -13.79
CA SER A 95 7.77 -8.99 -15.19
C SER A 95 9.27 -9.13 -15.51
N GLY A 96 10.14 -9.23 -14.50
CA GLY A 96 11.59 -9.43 -14.66
C GLY A 96 12.35 -8.20 -15.19
N ARG A 97 11.70 -7.06 -15.35
CA ARG A 97 12.30 -5.82 -15.86
C ARG A 97 12.78 -4.94 -14.71
N ALA A 98 13.96 -4.36 -14.89
CA ALA A 98 14.51 -3.39 -13.94
C ALA A 98 13.88 -1.99 -14.09
N GLU A 99 13.34 -1.68 -15.27
CA GLU A 99 12.73 -0.39 -15.60
C GLU A 99 11.33 -0.62 -16.17
N ILE A 100 10.34 0.13 -15.68
CA ILE A 100 8.94 0.00 -16.07
C ILE A 100 8.33 1.38 -16.34
N GLU A 101 7.54 1.49 -17.40
CA GLU A 101 6.82 2.71 -17.72
C GLU A 101 5.75 3.04 -16.65
N ALA A 102 5.62 4.32 -16.30
CA ALA A 102 4.64 4.78 -15.30
C ALA A 102 3.19 4.40 -15.66
N GLN A 103 2.88 4.31 -16.97
CA GLN A 103 1.58 3.86 -17.44
C GLN A 103 1.30 2.41 -17.03
N GLU A 104 2.29 1.53 -17.10
CA GLU A 104 2.14 0.13 -16.74
C GLU A 104 1.95 -0.04 -15.23
N VAL A 105 2.57 0.81 -14.41
CA VAL A 105 2.30 0.86 -12.96
C VAL A 105 0.84 1.19 -12.70
N GLY A 106 0.28 2.17 -13.41
CA GLY A 106 -1.15 2.50 -13.34
C GLY A 106 -2.05 1.33 -13.71
N LEU A 107 -1.69 0.57 -14.75
CA LEU A 107 -2.45 -0.62 -15.15
C LEU A 107 -2.32 -1.76 -14.14
N ALA A 108 -1.15 -1.94 -13.51
CA ALA A 108 -0.91 -2.97 -12.49
C ALA A 108 -1.74 -2.75 -11.22
N ILE A 109 -2.12 -1.50 -10.92
CA ILE A 109 -2.98 -1.13 -9.80
C ILE A 109 -4.43 -1.62 -9.98
N LEU A 110 -4.91 -1.72 -11.22
CA LEU A 110 -6.32 -1.98 -11.52
C LEU A 110 -6.80 -3.33 -10.97
N ALA A 111 -6.02 -4.39 -11.13
CA ALA A 111 -6.41 -5.72 -10.66
C ALA A 111 -6.60 -5.80 -9.12
N PRO A 112 -5.61 -5.45 -8.28
CA PRO A 112 -5.79 -5.48 -6.83
C PRO A 112 -6.80 -4.44 -6.34
N LEU A 113 -6.94 -3.29 -7.01
CA LEU A 113 -7.95 -2.29 -6.63
C LEU A 113 -9.38 -2.77 -6.89
N ARG A 114 -9.60 -3.53 -7.98
CA ARG A 114 -10.91 -4.13 -8.29
C ARG A 114 -11.36 -5.10 -7.20
N GLU A 115 -10.43 -5.90 -6.70
CA GLU A 115 -10.71 -6.85 -5.61
C GLU A 115 -11.02 -6.14 -4.30
N LEU A 116 -10.40 -4.97 -4.08
CA LEU A 116 -10.58 -4.17 -2.88
C LEU A 116 -11.91 -3.38 -2.87
N ASP A 117 -12.20 -2.63 -3.94
CA ASP A 117 -13.46 -1.90 -4.09
C ASP A 117 -13.75 -1.56 -5.56
N GLU A 118 -14.86 -2.08 -6.09
CA GLU A 118 -15.25 -1.90 -7.50
C GLU A 118 -15.53 -0.43 -7.88
N VAL A 119 -15.98 0.39 -6.93
CA VAL A 119 -16.27 1.82 -7.17
C VAL A 119 -14.96 2.62 -7.24
N ALA A 120 -14.03 2.36 -6.32
CA ALA A 120 -12.68 2.93 -6.37
C ALA A 120 -11.96 2.51 -7.65
N TYR A 121 -12.10 1.24 -8.05
CA TYR A 121 -11.61 0.75 -9.34
C TYR A 121 -12.16 1.57 -10.51
N LEU A 122 -13.48 1.73 -10.63
CA LEU A 122 -14.07 2.49 -11.75
C LEU A 122 -13.58 3.94 -11.80
N ARG A 123 -13.46 4.60 -10.64
CA ARG A 123 -12.94 5.98 -10.55
C ARG A 123 -11.48 6.08 -10.97
N TYR A 124 -10.69 5.06 -10.68
CA TYR A 124 -9.28 5.01 -11.07
C TYR A 124 -9.16 4.66 -12.55
N ALA A 125 -9.88 3.64 -13.01
CA ALA A 125 -9.89 3.15 -14.40
C ALA A 125 -10.29 4.25 -15.40
N SER A 126 -11.26 5.10 -15.06
CA SER A 126 -11.70 6.18 -15.96
C SER A 126 -10.58 7.15 -16.34
N VAL A 127 -9.57 7.30 -15.48
CA VAL A 127 -8.40 8.14 -15.74
C VAL A 127 -7.35 7.38 -16.56
N TYR A 128 -7.02 6.16 -16.15
CA TYR A 128 -5.89 5.41 -16.72
C TYR A 128 -6.22 4.67 -18.01
N ARG A 129 -7.50 4.40 -18.29
CA ARG A 129 -7.99 3.82 -19.54
C ARG A 129 -8.63 4.86 -20.47
N SER A 130 -8.54 6.15 -20.15
CA SER A 130 -9.07 7.26 -20.97
C SER A 130 -10.54 7.06 -21.35
N PHE A 131 -11.44 6.97 -20.38
CA PHE A 131 -12.87 6.91 -20.70
C PHE A 131 -13.33 8.26 -21.25
N GLU A 132 -13.89 8.27 -22.46
CA GLU A 132 -14.31 9.49 -23.16
C GLU A 132 -15.84 9.58 -23.26
N SER A 133 -16.54 8.47 -23.08
CA SER A 133 -17.97 8.33 -23.34
C SER A 133 -18.72 7.60 -22.22
N LEU A 134 -20.05 7.71 -22.21
CA LEU A 134 -20.89 6.95 -21.27
C LEU A 134 -20.81 5.45 -21.60
N GLU A 135 -20.70 5.13 -22.87
CA GLU A 135 -20.58 3.78 -23.42
C GLU A 135 -19.33 3.06 -22.86
N ASP A 136 -18.23 3.77 -22.63
CA ASP A 136 -17.02 3.21 -21.99
C ASP A 136 -17.31 2.76 -20.56
N PHE A 137 -18.07 3.55 -19.79
CA PHE A 137 -18.49 3.17 -18.45
C PHE A 137 -19.44 1.97 -18.50
N GLU A 138 -20.40 1.95 -19.42
CA GLU A 138 -21.34 0.83 -19.56
C GLU A 138 -20.61 -0.47 -19.90
N ALA A 139 -19.64 -0.42 -20.80
CA ALA A 139 -18.80 -1.55 -21.17
C ALA A 139 -18.01 -2.08 -19.96
N GLU A 140 -17.35 -1.19 -19.21
CA GLU A 140 -16.57 -1.59 -18.03
C GLU A 140 -17.46 -2.13 -16.90
N ILE A 141 -18.61 -1.51 -16.63
CA ILE A 141 -19.58 -2.01 -15.65
C ILE A 141 -20.09 -3.40 -16.04
N SER A 142 -20.33 -3.62 -17.33
CA SER A 142 -20.75 -4.93 -17.85
C SER A 142 -19.67 -5.99 -17.62
N LEU A 143 -18.39 -5.65 -17.84
CA LEU A 143 -17.25 -6.52 -17.54
C LEU A 143 -17.13 -6.83 -16.04
N LEU A 144 -17.34 -5.83 -15.18
CA LEU A 144 -17.32 -6.01 -13.72
C LEU A 144 -18.39 -7.01 -13.26
N ARG A 145 -19.60 -6.91 -13.80
CA ARG A 145 -20.71 -7.83 -13.47
C ARG A 145 -20.46 -9.26 -13.96
N ALA A 146 -19.77 -9.43 -15.08
CA ALA A 146 -19.50 -10.75 -15.65
C ALA A 146 -18.43 -11.53 -14.87
N ILE A 147 -17.51 -10.84 -14.19
CA ILE A 147 -16.40 -11.45 -13.44
C ILE A 147 -16.41 -10.89 -12.00
N PRO A 148 -17.20 -11.46 -11.07
CA PRO A 148 -17.21 -10.99 -9.68
C PRO A 148 -15.85 -11.24 -9.03
N ALA A 149 -15.30 -10.23 -8.35
CA ALA A 149 -14.08 -10.40 -7.56
C ALA A 149 -14.31 -11.39 -6.41
N VAL A 150 -13.42 -12.38 -6.26
CA VAL A 150 -13.53 -13.39 -5.20
C VAL A 150 -13.18 -12.73 -3.87
N SER A 151 -14.19 -12.31 -3.12
CA SER A 151 -14.01 -11.58 -1.85
C SER A 151 -13.35 -12.44 -0.74
N SER A 152 -12.08 -12.20 -0.45
CA SER A 152 -11.38 -12.77 0.71
C SER A 152 -11.65 -11.95 1.97
N LYS A 153 -12.82 -12.11 2.58
CA LYS A 153 -13.07 -11.63 3.95
C LYS A 153 -12.61 -12.69 4.95
N THR A 154 -11.34 -12.62 5.38
CA THR A 154 -10.87 -13.37 6.55
C THR A 154 -10.99 -12.49 7.79
N ASN A 155 -12.02 -12.74 8.60
CA ASN A 155 -12.15 -12.20 9.95
C ASN A 155 -11.09 -12.85 10.86
N THR A 156 -10.00 -12.14 11.18
CA THR A 156 -9.10 -12.53 12.27
C THR A 156 -9.56 -11.87 13.56
N SER A 157 -10.46 -12.53 14.30
CA SER A 157 -10.76 -12.20 15.69
C SER A 157 -9.73 -12.87 16.60
N ASN A 158 -8.69 -12.12 16.97
CA ASN A 158 -7.72 -12.51 17.98
C ASN A 158 -8.39 -12.51 19.36
N SER A 159 -8.59 -13.70 19.95
CA SER A 159 -8.96 -13.85 21.36
C SER A 159 -7.68 -13.92 22.20
N ASN A 160 -7.24 -12.77 22.68
CA ASN A 160 -6.25 -12.69 23.75
C ASN A 160 -6.88 -13.26 25.03
N THR A 161 -6.37 -14.39 25.51
CA THR A 161 -6.67 -14.92 26.85
C THR A 161 -5.59 -14.42 27.79
N SER A 162 -5.93 -13.41 28.59
CA SER A 162 -5.05 -12.78 29.58
C SER A 162 -4.95 -13.64 30.84
N SER A 163 -3.71 -13.94 31.23
CA SER A 163 -3.34 -14.51 32.53
C SER A 163 -3.47 -13.48 33.66
N GLN A 164 -4.20 -13.86 34.71
CA GLN A 164 -4.10 -13.54 36.14
C GLN A 164 -3.27 -12.33 36.62
N ALA A 165 -3.88 -11.46 37.45
CA ALA A 165 -3.44 -11.15 38.84
C ALA A 165 -4.39 -10.15 39.57
N ASN A 166 -4.91 -10.58 40.73
CA ASN A 166 -5.18 -9.90 42.03
C ASN A 166 -5.00 -8.36 42.14
N SER A 167 -5.69 -7.56 42.96
CA SER A 167 -6.60 -7.73 44.11
C SER A 167 -6.96 -6.34 44.68
N VAL A 168 -7.97 -6.30 45.56
CA VAL A 168 -8.23 -5.35 46.67
C VAL A 168 -9.35 -4.30 46.46
N GLN A 169 -10.27 -4.36 47.42
CA GLN A 169 -11.48 -3.57 47.68
C GLN A 169 -11.15 -2.16 48.17
N THR A 170 -12.03 -1.19 47.90
CA THR A 170 -12.67 -0.33 48.94
C THR A 170 -13.87 0.43 48.37
N ASN A 171 -14.94 0.50 49.18
CA ASN A 171 -16.23 1.13 48.90
C ASN A 171 -16.16 2.66 48.81
N SER A 172 -17.08 3.30 48.07
CA SER A 172 -18.27 3.95 48.64
C SER A 172 -18.88 5.10 47.79
N VAL A 173 -20.20 5.22 47.96
CA VAL A 173 -21.09 6.38 47.81
C VAL A 173 -21.76 6.64 46.44
N GLN A 174 -23.09 6.64 46.53
CA GLN A 174 -24.12 6.97 45.55
C GLN A 174 -24.20 8.47 45.27
N THR A 175 -24.67 8.87 44.08
CA THR A 175 -25.83 9.79 43.92
C THR A 175 -26.32 9.81 42.48
N ASN A 176 -27.64 9.80 42.31
CA ASN A 176 -28.41 9.88 41.07
C ASN A 176 -28.46 11.30 40.47
N SER A 177 -28.61 11.42 39.14
CA SER A 177 -29.66 12.24 38.48
C SER A 177 -29.48 12.24 36.94
N VAL A 178 -30.45 11.70 36.17
CA VAL A 178 -31.53 12.41 35.42
C VAL A 178 -31.17 12.73 33.95
N GLN A 179 -31.99 12.15 33.05
CA GLN A 179 -32.58 12.62 31.76
C GLN A 179 -31.89 13.79 31.01
N THR A 180 -31.78 13.84 29.68
CA THR A 180 -32.85 13.82 28.65
C THR A 180 -32.24 13.74 27.23
N ASN A 181 -33.10 13.38 26.27
CA ASN A 181 -32.88 13.35 24.82
C ASN A 181 -32.58 14.72 24.19
N SER A 182 -31.87 14.74 23.05
CA SER A 182 -32.26 15.59 21.92
C SER A 182 -31.68 15.10 20.59
N VAL A 183 -32.60 14.74 19.71
CA VAL A 183 -32.44 14.60 18.26
C VAL A 183 -32.03 15.95 17.67
N GLN A 184 -31.05 15.96 16.76
CA GLN A 184 -30.91 17.04 15.78
C GLN A 184 -30.52 16.46 14.42
N THR A 185 -31.48 16.58 13.51
CA THR A 185 -31.39 16.51 12.06
C THR A 185 -30.67 17.75 11.49
N ASN A 186 -29.92 17.59 10.40
CA ASN A 186 -29.78 18.52 9.26
C ASN A 186 -28.96 17.78 8.18
N ALA A 187 -29.50 17.38 7.03
CA ALA A 187 -29.97 18.16 5.87
C ALA A 187 -28.83 18.88 5.11
N LEU A 188 -28.43 18.24 3.99
CA LEU A 188 -28.15 18.80 2.65
C LEU A 188 -27.55 20.22 2.56
N GLN A 189 -26.36 20.37 1.97
CA GLN A 189 -26.21 20.89 0.60
C GLN A 189 -24.74 21.03 0.16
N SER A 190 -24.47 20.41 -1.00
CA SER A 190 -23.67 20.87 -2.14
C SER A 190 -22.52 21.88 -1.93
N GLY A 191 -21.34 21.49 -2.41
CA GLY A 191 -20.27 22.40 -2.79
C GLY A 191 -19.31 21.71 -3.76
N TYR A 192 -19.72 21.62 -5.03
CA TYR A 192 -18.84 21.26 -6.15
C TYR A 192 -17.73 22.33 -6.27
N ALA A 193 -16.52 21.97 -5.90
CA ALA A 193 -15.30 22.61 -6.40
C ALA A 193 -14.12 21.69 -6.06
N ASN A 194 -13.63 20.94 -7.03
CA ASN A 194 -12.25 20.45 -7.00
C ASN A 194 -11.76 20.33 -8.44
N SER A 195 -11.49 21.49 -9.02
CA SER A 195 -10.47 21.64 -10.04
C SER A 195 -9.09 21.41 -9.40
N VAL A 196 -8.18 20.86 -10.20
CA VAL A 196 -6.72 20.84 -10.05
C VAL A 196 -6.10 20.19 -8.80
N ALA A 197 -5.78 18.90 -8.93
CA ALA A 197 -4.47 18.35 -8.57
C ALA A 197 -4.29 17.02 -9.31
N PHE A 198 -3.69 17.11 -10.51
CA PHE A 198 -3.22 16.01 -11.35
C PHE A 198 -1.75 16.31 -11.63
N SER A 199 -0.88 15.87 -10.74
CA SER A 199 0.58 15.93 -10.90
C SER A 199 1.30 15.28 -9.70
N SER A 200 1.01 14.01 -9.41
CA SER A 200 1.80 13.29 -8.39
C SER A 200 2.11 11.83 -8.73
N ILE A 201 1.98 11.44 -10.00
CA ILE A 201 2.60 10.23 -10.53
C ILE A 201 3.44 10.52 -11.79
N ASP A 202 3.59 11.79 -12.19
CA ASP A 202 4.62 12.21 -13.16
C ASP A 202 5.96 12.47 -12.48
#